data_AF-A0A2R5G7Z9-F1
#
_entry.id   AF-A0A2R5G7Z9-F1
#
_cell.length_a   1.000
_cell.length_b   1.000
_cell.length_c   1.000
_cell.angle_alpha   90.00
_cell.angle_beta   90.00
_cell.angle_gamma   90.00
#
_symmetry.space_group_name_H-M   'P 1'
#
loop_
_entity.id
_entity.type
_entity.pdbx_description
1 polymer ?
#
loop_
_entity_poly.entity_id
_entity_poly.type
_entity_poly.pdbx_seq_one_letter_code
_entity_poly.pdbx_strand_id
1 'polypeptide(L)'
;MSGTNEKLLARNASEAYFALDVIIPRTRRTRAGTRVSPSSPCALAKQARAMGSVASKDGKGAVELPWRAFKSPREQAKVLPTFLACESIFGVLAAASLAHAKRTGNVQLWFYGWMCGTANDALFMLLPFVDNFWHAQACVMLTPRLPLYIPGVYAVFTYASIAAARKFNLPYLQEAALAGLLSHLVPRQENAPIGSSTWVLTYCAAHAVLSRWVNDAGASLERSVAVWLGQRSGVLVEKLNTVLRALDRMHSVIVSSPSLIKIAFCGLAGTPLFMALMGVFQVISFDKLGIPGQRTDSGQA
;
A
#
# COMPACT_ATOMS: atom_id res chain seq x y z
N MET A 1 -26.30 -1.74 -27.07
CA MET A 1 -25.21 -0.89 -26.55
C MET A 1 -24.11 -1.67 -25.78
N SER A 2 -24.07 -3.01 -25.79
CA SER A 2 -23.07 -3.80 -25.03
C SER A 2 -21.74 -4.06 -25.77
N GLY A 3 -21.73 -4.04 -27.12
CA GLY A 3 -20.55 -4.48 -27.89
C GLY A 3 -19.35 -3.52 -27.94
N THR A 4 -19.53 -2.23 -27.59
CA THR A 4 -18.45 -1.24 -27.71
C THR A 4 -17.51 -1.26 -26.50
N ASN A 5 -18.03 -1.52 -25.30
CA ASN A 5 -17.22 -1.61 -24.08
C ASN A 5 -16.37 -2.89 -24.04
N GLU A 6 -16.87 -3.98 -24.60
CA GLU A 6 -16.15 -5.27 -24.65
C GLU A 6 -14.92 -5.19 -25.57
N LYS A 7 -15.03 -4.51 -26.71
CA LYS A 7 -13.89 -4.26 -27.61
C LYS A 7 -12.85 -3.32 -27.01
N LEU A 8 -13.28 -2.32 -26.23
CA LEU A 8 -12.37 -1.40 -25.54
C LEU A 8 -11.59 -2.13 -24.42
N LEU A 9 -12.27 -2.99 -23.65
CA LEU A 9 -11.66 -3.81 -22.62
C LEU A 9 -10.69 -4.86 -23.20
N ALA A 10 -11.06 -5.52 -24.29
CA ALA A 10 -10.19 -6.49 -24.98
C ALA A 10 -8.92 -5.83 -25.55
N ARG A 11 -9.06 -4.62 -26.12
CA ARG A 11 -7.92 -3.86 -26.63
C ARG A 11 -6.98 -3.41 -25.51
N ASN A 12 -7.51 -2.88 -24.41
CA ASN A 12 -6.73 -2.49 -23.24
C ASN A 12 -6.02 -3.70 -22.59
N ALA A 13 -6.67 -4.87 -22.57
CA ALA A 13 -6.04 -6.11 -22.11
C ALA A 13 -4.90 -6.56 -23.04
N SER A 14 -5.06 -6.47 -24.36
CA SER A 14 -4.02 -6.84 -25.33
C SER A 14 -2.78 -5.94 -25.26
N GLU A 15 -2.98 -4.63 -25.05
CA GLU A 15 -1.91 -3.66 -24.83
C GLU A 15 -1.19 -3.91 -23.49
N ALA A 16 -1.90 -4.41 -22.47
CA ALA A 16 -1.33 -4.81 -21.19
C ALA A 16 -0.49 -6.10 -21.28
N TYR A 17 -0.91 -7.10 -22.05
CA TYR A 17 -0.10 -8.30 -22.32
C TYR A 17 1.19 -7.96 -23.06
N PHE A 18 1.14 -6.98 -23.97
CA PHE A 18 2.33 -6.48 -24.67
C PHE A 18 3.31 -5.79 -23.71
N ALA A 19 2.82 -5.02 -22.73
CA ALA A 19 3.67 -4.40 -21.71
C ALA A 19 4.30 -5.41 -20.74
N LEU A 20 3.62 -6.51 -20.43
CA LEU A 20 4.14 -7.59 -19.57
C LEU A 20 5.24 -8.42 -20.25
N ASP A 21 5.08 -8.73 -21.55
CA ASP A 21 6.13 -9.41 -22.34
C ASP A 21 7.40 -8.55 -22.49
N VAL A 22 7.29 -7.23 -22.32
CA VAL A 22 8.41 -6.26 -22.36
C VAL A 22 9.13 -6.13 -21.02
N ILE A 23 8.43 -6.29 -19.89
CA ILE A 23 9.00 -6.16 -18.53
C ILE A 23 9.59 -7.49 -18.03
N ILE A 24 9.02 -8.63 -18.41
CA ILE A 24 9.51 -9.97 -18.03
C ILE A 24 9.87 -10.71 -19.31
N PRO A 25 11.13 -10.67 -19.79
CA PRO A 25 11.50 -11.39 -20.99
C PRO A 25 11.36 -12.89 -20.72
N ARG A 26 10.37 -13.52 -21.35
CA ARG A 26 10.30 -14.98 -21.42
C ARG A 26 11.61 -15.46 -22.05
N THR A 27 12.34 -16.31 -21.35
CA THR A 27 13.48 -17.03 -21.91
C THR A 27 12.98 -17.92 -23.04
N ARG A 28 12.95 -17.37 -24.26
CA ARG A 28 12.74 -18.15 -25.47
C ARG A 28 13.90 -19.12 -25.56
N ARG A 29 13.65 -20.41 -25.27
CA ARG A 29 14.53 -21.50 -25.66
C ARG A 29 14.54 -21.52 -27.20
N THR A 30 15.44 -20.76 -27.81
CA THR A 30 15.83 -21.02 -29.19
C THR A 30 16.54 -22.36 -29.22
N ARG A 31 16.11 -23.22 -30.14
CA ARG A 31 16.65 -24.56 -30.38
C ARG A 31 18.01 -24.44 -31.10
N ALA A 32 18.99 -23.80 -30.46
CA ALA A 32 20.41 -23.79 -30.83
C ALA A 32 21.25 -23.06 -29.77
N GLY A 33 21.71 -23.78 -28.75
CA GLY A 33 23.09 -23.77 -28.26
C GLY A 33 23.86 -22.48 -27.91
N THR A 34 23.27 -21.31 -27.69
CA THR A 34 24.02 -20.14 -27.17
C THR A 34 23.29 -19.45 -26.01
N ARG A 35 23.84 -19.59 -24.79
CA ARG A 35 23.41 -18.82 -23.61
C ARG A 35 23.92 -17.39 -23.72
N VAL A 36 23.02 -16.43 -23.92
CA VAL A 36 23.32 -15.01 -23.70
C VAL A 36 22.93 -14.68 -22.26
N SER A 37 23.90 -14.26 -21.43
CA SER A 37 23.67 -13.90 -20.03
C SER A 37 23.00 -12.52 -19.93
N PRO A 38 21.84 -12.39 -19.27
CA PRO A 38 21.14 -11.11 -19.13
C PRO A 38 21.53 -10.47 -17.78
N SER A 39 22.72 -9.91 -17.66
CA SER A 39 23.10 -9.23 -16.40
C SER A 39 24.12 -8.10 -16.55
N SER A 40 24.22 -7.48 -17.73
CA SER A 40 25.00 -6.24 -17.85
C SER A 40 24.12 -5.04 -17.49
N PRO A 41 24.49 -4.22 -16.48
CA PRO A 41 23.82 -2.93 -16.20
C PRO A 41 23.74 -2.01 -17.44
N CYS A 42 24.65 -2.21 -18.40
CA CYS A 42 24.67 -1.49 -19.67
C CYS A 42 23.51 -1.89 -20.61
N ALA A 43 22.96 -3.11 -20.49
CA ALA A 43 21.82 -3.57 -21.29
C ALA A 43 20.50 -2.94 -20.81
N LEU A 44 20.28 -2.87 -19.50
CA LEU A 44 19.14 -2.16 -18.89
C LEU A 44 19.22 -0.65 -19.15
N ALA A 45 20.41 -0.05 -19.09
CA ALA A 45 20.61 1.35 -19.47
C ALA A 45 20.39 1.60 -20.97
N LYS A 46 20.78 0.67 -21.85
CA LYS A 46 20.47 0.73 -23.30
C LYS A 46 18.98 0.54 -23.58
N GLN A 47 18.28 -0.30 -22.82
CA GLN A 47 16.85 -0.54 -22.98
C GLN A 47 16.02 0.64 -22.45
N ALA A 48 16.43 1.26 -21.33
CA ALA A 48 15.85 2.52 -20.86
C ALA A 48 16.15 3.69 -21.81
N ARG A 49 17.34 3.76 -22.43
CA ARG A 49 17.63 4.72 -23.51
C ARG A 49 16.85 4.45 -24.79
N ALA A 50 16.60 3.20 -25.15
CA ALA A 50 15.77 2.84 -26.29
C ALA A 50 14.29 3.18 -26.06
N MET A 51 13.79 3.06 -24.82
CA MET A 51 12.46 3.53 -24.44
C MET A 51 12.37 5.06 -24.39
N GLY A 52 13.45 5.74 -24.01
CA GLY A 52 13.54 7.21 -24.06
C GLY A 52 13.79 7.80 -25.45
N SER A 53 14.19 6.99 -26.44
CA SER A 53 14.53 7.46 -27.80
C SER A 53 13.60 6.94 -28.90
N VAL A 54 12.37 6.56 -28.57
CA VAL A 54 11.27 6.64 -29.56
C VAL A 54 10.90 8.13 -29.73
N ALA A 55 11.90 8.94 -30.06
CA ALA A 55 11.69 10.27 -30.61
C ALA A 55 11.15 10.03 -32.01
N SER A 56 9.89 10.42 -32.22
CA SER A 56 9.24 10.46 -33.52
C SER A 56 10.23 10.99 -34.57
N LYS A 57 10.64 10.12 -35.50
CA LYS A 57 11.52 10.49 -36.64
C LYS A 57 10.86 11.50 -37.58
N ASP A 58 9.56 11.76 -37.39
CA ASP A 58 8.74 12.53 -38.34
C ASP A 58 8.62 14.01 -37.97
N GLY A 59 9.32 14.49 -36.93
CA GLY A 59 9.31 15.91 -36.55
C GLY A 59 7.92 16.46 -36.19
N LYS A 60 6.93 15.59 -36.01
CA LYS A 60 5.54 15.91 -35.66
C LYS A 60 5.05 14.93 -34.61
N GLY A 61 4.54 15.49 -33.51
CA GLY A 61 3.92 14.76 -32.41
C GLY A 61 4.91 14.39 -31.32
N ALA A 62 4.89 15.15 -30.22
CA ALA A 62 5.35 14.63 -28.94
C ALA A 62 4.60 13.30 -28.71
N VAL A 63 5.33 12.25 -28.30
CA VAL A 63 4.71 10.99 -27.90
C VAL A 63 3.79 11.29 -26.72
N GLU A 64 2.49 11.41 -27.00
CA GLU A 64 1.51 11.63 -25.96
C GLU A 64 1.50 10.38 -25.09
N LEU A 65 1.93 10.54 -23.84
CA LEU A 65 1.85 9.45 -22.88
C LEU A 65 0.36 9.06 -22.76
N PRO A 66 0.04 7.76 -22.68
CA PRO A 66 -1.35 7.29 -22.64
C PRO A 66 -2.10 7.74 -21.38
N TRP A 67 -1.44 8.43 -20.46
CA TRP A 67 -2.01 8.94 -19.22
C TRP A 67 -1.79 10.46 -19.12
N ARG A 68 -2.73 11.13 -18.46
CA ARG A 68 -2.66 12.56 -18.13
C ARG A 68 -2.76 12.70 -16.62
N ALA A 69 -1.92 13.56 -16.03
CA ALA A 69 -1.95 13.84 -14.59
C ALA A 69 -3.27 14.47 -14.14
N PHE A 70 -3.92 15.21 -15.04
CA PHE A 70 -5.20 15.87 -14.81
C PHE A 70 -6.22 15.51 -15.89
N LYS A 71 -7.43 15.17 -15.45
CA LYS A 71 -8.60 14.96 -16.29
C LYS A 71 -9.74 15.85 -15.82
N SER A 72 -10.57 16.31 -16.76
CA SER A 72 -11.73 17.12 -16.41
C SER A 72 -12.74 16.27 -15.62
N PRO A 73 -13.25 16.73 -14.46
CA PRO A 73 -14.31 16.03 -13.74
C PRO A 73 -15.55 15.79 -14.59
N ARG A 74 -15.86 16.69 -15.54
CA ARG A 74 -16.99 16.53 -16.47
C ARG A 74 -16.77 15.38 -17.47
N GLU A 75 -15.53 15.14 -17.88
CA GLU A 75 -15.18 14.00 -18.73
C GLU A 75 -15.21 12.71 -17.93
N GLN A 76 -14.62 12.72 -16.73
CA GLN A 76 -14.62 11.57 -15.83
C GLN A 76 -16.04 11.16 -15.43
N ALA A 77 -16.94 12.09 -15.18
CA ALA A 77 -18.35 11.82 -14.87
C ALA A 77 -19.08 11.05 -15.97
N LYS A 78 -18.69 11.24 -17.24
CA LYS A 78 -19.32 10.54 -18.39
C LYS A 78 -18.85 9.09 -18.50
N VAL A 79 -17.64 8.78 -18.03
CA VAL A 79 -17.01 7.46 -18.21
C VAL A 79 -17.06 6.63 -16.92
N LEU A 80 -16.76 7.25 -15.78
CA LEU A 80 -16.62 6.61 -14.47
C LEU A 80 -17.27 7.46 -13.35
N PRO A 81 -18.61 7.66 -13.37
CA PRO A 81 -19.30 8.51 -12.40
C PRO A 81 -19.14 8.05 -10.95
N THR A 82 -19.09 6.73 -10.71
CA THR A 82 -18.91 6.17 -9.38
C THR A 82 -17.51 6.45 -8.82
N PHE A 83 -16.46 6.35 -9.65
CA PHE A 83 -15.10 6.71 -9.24
C PHE A 83 -14.98 8.20 -8.93
N LEU A 84 -15.64 9.06 -9.71
CA LEU A 84 -15.66 10.49 -9.41
C LEU A 84 -16.36 10.80 -8.08
N ALA A 85 -17.47 10.11 -7.78
CA ALA A 85 -18.15 10.22 -6.50
C ALA A 85 -17.24 9.77 -5.36
N CYS A 86 -16.55 8.63 -5.50
CA CYS A 86 -15.57 8.15 -4.52
C CYS A 86 -14.42 9.14 -4.32
N GLU A 87 -13.82 9.66 -5.39
CA GLU A 87 -12.76 10.68 -5.35
C GLU A 87 -13.23 11.92 -4.59
N SER A 88 -14.44 12.39 -4.85
CA SER A 88 -15.03 13.55 -4.18
C SER A 88 -15.27 13.30 -2.69
N ILE A 89 -15.89 12.16 -2.35
CA ILE A 89 -16.18 11.78 -0.96
C ILE A 89 -14.88 11.66 -0.16
N PHE A 90 -13.90 10.90 -0.67
CA PHE A 90 -12.63 10.73 0.04
C PHE A 90 -11.78 11.99 0.04
N GLY A 91 -11.87 12.85 -0.97
CA GLY A 91 -11.27 14.19 -0.95
C GLY A 91 -11.81 15.04 0.20
N VAL A 92 -13.14 15.08 0.36
CA VAL A 92 -13.79 15.81 1.46
C VAL A 92 -13.44 15.20 2.83
N LEU A 93 -13.48 13.86 2.96
CA LEU A 93 -13.11 13.18 4.21
C LEU A 93 -11.64 13.37 4.57
N ALA A 94 -10.73 13.35 3.58
CA ALA A 94 -9.31 13.62 3.79
C ALA A 94 -9.07 15.05 4.26
N ALA A 95 -9.76 16.04 3.67
CA ALA A 95 -9.69 17.42 4.12
C ALA A 95 -10.27 17.61 5.53
N ALA A 96 -11.43 17.00 5.81
CA ALA A 96 -12.09 17.06 7.12
C ALA A 96 -11.25 16.41 8.22
N SER A 97 -10.66 15.23 7.95
CA SER A 97 -9.76 14.55 8.87
C SER A 97 -8.47 15.34 9.11
N LEU A 98 -7.89 15.96 8.08
CA LEU A 98 -6.74 16.85 8.25
C LEU A 98 -7.09 18.09 9.08
N ALA A 99 -8.25 18.69 8.88
CA ALA A 99 -8.74 19.80 9.70
C ALA A 99 -8.91 19.37 11.17
N HIS A 100 -9.48 18.20 11.42
CA HIS A 100 -9.57 17.61 12.75
C HIS A 100 -8.17 17.34 13.36
N ALA A 101 -7.22 16.85 12.57
CA ALA A 101 -5.85 16.60 12.99
C ALA A 101 -5.13 17.89 13.40
N LYS A 102 -5.32 18.97 12.63
CA LYS A 102 -4.81 20.30 12.98
C LYS A 102 -5.38 20.81 14.31
N ARG A 103 -6.70 20.70 14.50
CA ARG A 103 -7.37 21.14 15.75
C ARG A 103 -6.95 20.36 16.98
N THR A 104 -6.57 19.09 16.82
CA THR A 104 -6.19 18.21 17.94
C THR A 104 -4.67 18.05 18.13
N GLY A 105 -3.85 18.74 17.32
CA GLY A 105 -2.39 18.61 17.36
C GLY A 105 -1.84 17.30 16.78
N ASN A 106 -2.68 16.50 16.11
CA ASN A 106 -2.33 15.18 15.58
C ASN A 106 -1.99 15.18 14.08
N VAL A 107 -1.50 16.29 13.53
CA VAL A 107 -1.19 16.43 12.09
C VAL A 107 -0.19 15.37 11.62
N GLN A 108 0.79 15.04 12.46
CA GLN A 108 1.77 13.99 12.15
C GLN A 108 1.11 12.63 11.94
N LEU A 109 0.09 12.28 12.74
CA LEU A 109 -0.66 11.04 12.61
C LEU A 109 -1.36 10.93 11.26
N TRP A 110 -1.94 12.04 10.79
CA TRP A 110 -2.57 12.09 9.47
C TRP A 110 -1.55 11.83 8.35
N PHE A 111 -0.37 12.45 8.43
CA PHE A 111 0.70 12.22 7.47
C PHE A 111 1.32 10.81 7.55
N TYR A 112 1.30 10.15 8.71
CA TYR A 112 1.69 8.73 8.81
C TYR A 112 0.79 7.84 7.94
N GLY A 113 -0.53 8.03 8.02
CA GLY A 113 -1.48 7.29 7.18
C GLY A 113 -1.32 7.61 5.70
N TRP A 114 -1.17 8.89 5.35
CA TRP A 114 -0.98 9.30 3.96
C TRP A 114 0.30 8.70 3.35
N MET A 115 1.45 8.87 4.02
CA MET A 115 2.74 8.42 3.50
C MET A 115 2.86 6.90 3.42
N CYS A 116 2.33 6.18 4.41
CA CYS A 116 2.36 4.74 4.32
C CYS A 116 1.37 4.19 3.29
N GLY A 117 0.22 4.84 3.09
CA GLY A 117 -0.69 4.46 2.02
C GLY A 117 -0.01 4.58 0.66
N THR A 118 0.67 5.70 0.44
CA THR A 118 1.47 5.92 -0.77
C THR A 118 2.60 4.89 -0.90
N ALA A 119 3.36 4.62 0.18
CA ALA A 119 4.45 3.66 0.14
C ALA A 119 3.97 2.21 -0.12
N ASN A 120 2.84 1.85 0.50
CA ASN A 120 2.19 0.55 0.32
C ASN A 120 1.84 0.31 -1.16
N ASP A 121 1.17 1.28 -1.78
CA ASP A 121 0.76 1.16 -3.17
C ASP A 121 1.94 1.25 -4.14
N ALA A 122 2.93 2.09 -3.85
CA ALA A 122 4.16 2.12 -4.62
C ALA A 122 4.86 0.76 -4.61
N LEU A 123 4.93 0.09 -3.45
CA LEU A 123 5.47 -1.26 -3.33
C LEU A 123 4.64 -2.28 -4.12
N PHE A 124 3.31 -2.25 -4.01
CA PHE A 124 2.45 -3.17 -4.74
C PHE A 124 2.49 -2.97 -6.26
N MET A 125 2.68 -1.73 -6.73
CA MET A 125 2.87 -1.43 -8.15
C MET A 125 4.17 -2.00 -8.72
N LEU A 126 5.17 -2.27 -7.87
CA LEU A 126 6.42 -2.93 -8.27
C LEU A 126 6.29 -4.46 -8.34
N LEU A 127 5.25 -5.04 -7.72
CA LEU A 127 5.02 -6.47 -7.73
C LEU A 127 4.20 -6.88 -8.96
N PRO A 128 4.71 -7.74 -9.86
CA PRO A 128 4.04 -8.07 -11.12
C PRO A 128 2.72 -8.84 -10.97
N PHE A 129 2.40 -9.30 -9.75
CA PHE A 129 1.21 -10.10 -9.45
C PHE A 129 0.12 -9.30 -8.72
N VAL A 130 0.38 -8.06 -8.32
CA VAL A 130 -0.57 -7.24 -7.57
C VAL A 130 -0.97 -6.03 -8.40
N ASP A 131 -2.17 -6.08 -8.97
CA ASP A 131 -2.66 -5.03 -9.87
C ASP A 131 -3.93 -4.37 -9.34
N ASN A 132 -3.84 -3.84 -8.11
CA ASN A 132 -5.00 -3.31 -7.36
C ASN A 132 -5.66 -2.10 -8.03
N PHE A 133 -4.90 -1.30 -8.79
CA PHE A 133 -5.36 0.02 -9.28
C PHE A 133 -5.16 0.25 -10.77
N TRP A 134 -4.89 -0.79 -11.55
CA TRP A 134 -4.66 -0.65 -13.00
C TRP A 134 -5.87 -0.08 -13.74
N HIS A 135 -7.07 -0.44 -13.27
CA HIS A 135 -8.34 0.10 -13.77
C HIS A 135 -8.73 1.44 -13.14
N ALA A 136 -8.10 1.84 -12.03
CA ALA A 136 -8.50 3.03 -11.30
C ALA A 136 -7.98 4.27 -12.03
N GLN A 137 -8.92 5.08 -12.53
CA GLN A 137 -8.65 6.37 -13.14
C GLN A 137 -9.38 7.44 -12.33
N ALA A 138 -8.74 8.57 -12.09
CA ALA A 138 -9.29 9.71 -11.35
C ALA A 138 -9.03 11.03 -12.08
N CYS A 139 -9.59 12.12 -11.56
CA CYS A 139 -9.33 13.45 -12.06
C CYS A 139 -7.88 13.87 -11.81
N VAL A 140 -7.31 13.47 -10.68
CA VAL A 140 -5.90 13.73 -10.34
C VAL A 140 -5.13 12.43 -10.14
N MET A 141 -4.08 12.26 -10.96
CA MET A 141 -3.18 11.10 -10.94
C MET A 141 -1.79 11.52 -10.45
N LEU A 142 -1.28 10.90 -9.39
CA LEU A 142 0.08 11.09 -8.88
C LEU A 142 1.11 10.32 -9.73
N THR A 143 0.73 9.14 -10.19
CA THR A 143 1.48 8.30 -11.14
C THR A 143 0.49 7.74 -12.16
N PRO A 144 0.93 7.07 -13.25
CA PRO A 144 0.02 6.43 -14.19
C PRO A 144 -0.95 5.42 -13.54
N ARG A 145 -0.63 4.93 -12.34
CA ARG A 145 -1.38 3.91 -11.61
C ARG A 145 -1.88 4.36 -10.23
N LEU A 146 -1.48 5.53 -9.74
CA LEU A 146 -1.81 6.02 -8.40
C LEU A 146 -2.70 7.26 -8.47
N PRO A 147 -4.02 7.12 -8.34
CA PRO A 147 -4.92 8.25 -8.12
C PRO A 147 -4.61 8.98 -6.81
N LEU A 148 -4.72 10.31 -6.79
CA LEU A 148 -4.47 11.13 -5.59
C LEU A 148 -5.40 10.79 -4.41
N TYR A 149 -6.65 10.41 -4.68
CA TYR A 149 -7.60 10.09 -3.61
C TYR A 149 -7.21 8.84 -2.82
N ILE A 150 -6.40 7.93 -3.39
CA ILE A 150 -6.01 6.68 -2.74
C ILE A 150 -5.16 6.93 -1.49
N PRO A 151 -4.04 7.69 -1.53
CA PRO A 151 -3.36 8.13 -0.31
C PRO A 151 -4.28 8.84 0.70
N GLY A 152 -5.29 9.58 0.21
CA GLY A 152 -6.33 10.20 1.04
C GLY A 152 -7.20 9.18 1.78
N VAL A 153 -7.59 8.08 1.12
CA VAL A 153 -8.33 6.96 1.71
C VAL A 153 -7.55 6.37 2.89
N TYR A 154 -6.27 6.06 2.68
CA TYR A 154 -5.39 5.56 3.75
C TYR A 154 -5.29 6.55 4.91
N ALA A 155 -5.07 7.83 4.62
CA ALA A 155 -5.02 8.86 5.63
C ALA A 155 -6.30 8.91 6.48
N VAL A 156 -7.48 8.84 5.85
CA VAL A 156 -8.78 8.86 6.55
C VAL A 156 -8.94 7.64 7.44
N PHE A 157 -8.78 6.42 6.92
CA PHE A 157 -9.00 5.19 7.68
C PHE A 157 -8.03 5.08 8.86
N THR A 158 -6.73 5.30 8.60
CA THR A 158 -5.70 5.20 9.64
C THR A 158 -5.85 6.30 10.68
N TYR A 159 -6.05 7.55 10.27
CA TYR A 159 -6.20 8.65 11.21
C TYR A 159 -7.45 8.49 12.08
N ALA A 160 -8.62 8.25 11.47
CA ALA A 160 -9.88 8.20 12.21
C ALA A 160 -9.89 7.06 13.24
N SER A 161 -9.45 5.86 12.84
CA SER A 161 -9.40 4.69 13.71
C SER A 161 -8.44 4.86 14.89
N ILE A 162 -7.22 5.36 14.64
CA ILE A 162 -6.22 5.56 15.70
C ILE A 162 -6.61 6.74 16.60
N ALA A 163 -7.09 7.84 16.04
CA ALA A 163 -7.54 8.99 16.82
C ALA A 163 -8.72 8.62 17.74
N ALA A 164 -9.64 7.77 17.26
CA ALA A 164 -10.74 7.25 18.06
C ALA A 164 -10.24 6.28 19.15
N ALA A 165 -9.37 5.32 18.81
CA ALA A 165 -8.80 4.38 19.78
C ALA A 165 -8.04 5.08 20.92
N ARG A 166 -7.30 6.16 20.60
CA ARG A 166 -6.58 6.98 21.59
C ARG A 166 -7.48 7.62 22.65
N LYS A 167 -8.76 7.84 22.37
CA LYS A 167 -9.70 8.41 23.34
C LYS A 167 -10.00 7.48 24.52
N PHE A 168 -9.72 6.19 24.38
CA PHE A 168 -9.91 5.20 25.43
C PHE A 168 -8.71 5.08 26.39
N ASN A 169 -7.61 5.80 26.13
CA ASN A 169 -6.39 5.77 26.96
C ASN A 169 -5.87 4.34 27.21
N LEU A 170 -6.00 3.47 26.22
CA LEU A 170 -5.61 2.08 26.36
C LEU A 170 -4.07 1.93 26.34
N PRO A 171 -3.54 0.87 26.99
CA PRO A 171 -2.21 0.35 26.77
C PRO A 171 -1.89 0.15 25.29
N TYR A 172 -0.61 0.25 24.95
CA TYR A 172 -0.09 0.26 23.57
C TYR A 172 -0.69 -0.78 22.62
N LEU A 173 -0.66 -2.06 23.00
CA LEU A 173 -1.19 -3.15 22.14
C LEU A 173 -2.72 -3.17 22.09
N GLN A 174 -3.39 -2.75 23.16
CA GLN A 174 -4.84 -2.70 23.24
C GLN A 174 -5.40 -1.55 22.40
N GLU A 175 -4.74 -0.39 22.41
CA GLU A 175 -5.03 0.71 21.48
C GLU A 175 -4.86 0.24 20.03
N ALA A 176 -3.78 -0.47 19.71
CA ALA A 176 -3.54 -0.95 18.35
C ALA A 176 -4.59 -1.96 17.88
N ALA A 177 -4.96 -2.92 18.75
CA ALA A 177 -6.03 -3.86 18.48
C ALA A 177 -7.36 -3.12 18.26
N LEU A 178 -7.69 -2.16 19.13
CA LEU A 178 -8.90 -1.35 19.00
C LEU A 178 -8.88 -0.50 17.73
N ALA A 179 -7.75 0.11 17.35
CA ALA A 179 -7.63 0.85 16.10
C ALA A 179 -7.89 -0.04 14.88
N GLY A 180 -7.36 -1.26 14.85
CA GLY A 180 -7.67 -2.23 13.80
C GLY A 180 -9.14 -2.63 13.75
N LEU A 181 -9.82 -2.76 14.90
CA LEU A 181 -11.25 -3.06 14.96
C LEU A 181 -12.11 -1.86 14.54
N LEU A 182 -11.75 -0.65 14.96
CA LEU A 182 -12.47 0.58 14.59
C LEU A 182 -12.35 0.89 13.09
N SER A 183 -11.26 0.50 12.44
CA SER A 183 -11.13 0.64 10.98
C SER A 183 -12.13 -0.22 10.20
N HIS A 184 -12.68 -1.27 10.82
CA HIS A 184 -13.69 -2.16 10.26
C HIS A 184 -15.13 -1.72 10.49
N LEU A 185 -15.37 -0.74 11.35
CA LEU A 185 -16.73 -0.23 11.59
C LEU A 185 -17.27 0.58 10.40
N VAL A 186 -16.43 0.90 9.41
CA VAL A 186 -16.90 1.38 8.12
C VAL A 186 -17.60 0.23 7.40
N PRO A 187 -18.84 0.40 6.90
CA PRO A 187 -19.71 -0.69 6.48
C PRO A 187 -18.97 -1.72 5.62
N ARG A 188 -18.69 -2.88 6.21
CA ARG A 188 -18.22 -4.04 5.46
C ARG A 188 -19.30 -4.36 4.45
N GLN A 189 -18.93 -4.46 3.17
CA GLN A 189 -19.85 -5.04 2.20
C GLN A 189 -20.11 -6.48 2.61
N GLU A 190 -21.38 -6.85 2.80
CA GLU A 190 -21.81 -8.15 3.35
C GLU A 190 -21.17 -9.36 2.63
N ASN A 191 -20.70 -9.17 1.39
CA ASN A 191 -20.10 -10.21 0.55
C ASN A 191 -18.59 -10.04 0.28
N ALA A 192 -17.92 -9.09 0.94
CA ALA A 192 -16.47 -8.93 0.77
C ALA A 192 -15.72 -10.14 1.38
N PRO A 193 -14.76 -10.77 0.65
CA PRO A 193 -13.92 -11.82 1.19
C PRO A 193 -13.25 -11.36 2.48
N ILE A 194 -13.19 -12.22 3.50
CA ILE A 194 -12.60 -11.87 4.81
C ILE A 194 -11.22 -11.25 4.64
N GLY A 195 -10.35 -11.83 3.79
CA GLY A 195 -9.01 -11.29 3.53
C GLY A 195 -8.99 -9.86 2.98
N SER A 196 -10.00 -9.46 2.21
CA SER A 196 -10.13 -8.08 1.68
C SER A 196 -10.58 -7.07 2.73
N SER A 197 -11.10 -7.53 3.87
CA SER A 197 -11.36 -6.67 5.03
C SER A 197 -10.17 -6.70 5.98
N THR A 198 -9.64 -7.90 6.27
CA THR A 198 -8.52 -8.11 7.21
C THR A 198 -7.32 -7.22 6.95
N TRP A 199 -7.03 -6.86 5.69
CA TRP A 199 -5.91 -5.97 5.41
C TRP A 199 -6.07 -4.59 6.06
N VAL A 200 -7.28 -4.01 6.13
CA VAL A 200 -7.50 -2.70 6.77
C VAL A 200 -7.30 -2.79 8.28
N LEU A 201 -7.63 -3.93 8.88
CA LEU A 201 -7.46 -4.19 10.32
C LEU A 201 -6.00 -4.25 10.66
N THR A 202 -5.28 -5.13 9.96
CA THR A 202 -3.85 -5.35 10.21
C THR A 202 -3.04 -4.12 9.86
N TYR A 203 -3.40 -3.40 8.80
CA TYR A 203 -2.77 -2.16 8.41
C TYR A 203 -2.96 -1.07 9.48
N CYS A 204 -4.20 -0.82 9.94
CA CYS A 204 -4.45 0.19 10.96
C CYS A 204 -3.85 -0.18 12.32
N ALA A 205 -3.87 -1.46 12.70
CA ALA A 205 -3.21 -1.94 13.92
C ALA A 205 -1.68 -1.78 13.85
N ALA A 206 -1.06 -2.17 12.74
CA ALA A 206 0.37 -1.97 12.49
C ALA A 206 0.75 -0.48 12.58
N HIS A 207 -0.08 0.38 12.03
CA HIS A 207 0.10 1.83 12.10
C HIS A 207 -0.05 2.41 13.50
N ALA A 208 -1.00 1.91 14.29
CA ALA A 208 -1.16 2.33 15.66
C ALA A 208 0.10 2.02 16.48
N VAL A 209 0.61 0.79 16.35
CA VAL A 209 1.90 0.34 16.91
C VAL A 209 3.02 1.28 16.46
N LEU A 210 3.24 1.38 15.14
CA LEU A 210 4.38 2.13 14.59
C LEU A 210 4.32 3.62 14.93
N SER A 211 3.14 4.24 14.85
CA SER A 211 2.96 5.66 15.16
C SER A 211 3.17 5.96 16.65
N ARG A 212 2.80 5.06 17.56
CA ARG A 212 3.13 5.21 18.97
C ARG A 212 4.64 5.01 19.18
N TRP A 213 5.22 3.95 18.59
CA TRP A 213 6.66 3.67 18.70
C TRP A 213 7.54 4.83 18.25
N VAL A 214 7.27 5.48 17.11
CA VAL A 214 8.11 6.62 16.67
C VAL A 214 7.94 7.90 17.51
N ASN A 215 6.91 7.99 18.36
CA ASN A 215 6.58 9.22 19.11
C ASN A 215 6.76 9.09 20.61
N ASP A 216 6.72 7.88 21.16
CA ASP A 216 6.77 7.64 22.60
C ASP A 216 8.13 7.06 23.01
N ALA A 217 8.97 7.88 23.64
CA ALA A 217 10.26 7.44 24.20
C ALA A 217 10.10 6.29 25.22
N GLY A 218 8.92 6.15 25.83
CA GLY A 218 8.58 5.07 26.75
C GLY A 218 8.17 3.76 26.09
N ALA A 219 7.88 3.75 24.78
CA ALA A 219 7.42 2.58 24.03
C ALA A 219 8.57 1.61 23.65
N SER A 220 9.43 1.29 24.61
CA SER A 220 10.47 0.25 24.44
C SER A 220 9.83 -1.10 24.16
N LEU A 221 10.16 -1.66 22.99
CA LEU A 221 9.78 -3.02 22.60
C LEU A 221 10.45 -4.03 23.54
N GLU A 222 11.68 -3.75 23.97
CA GLU A 222 12.39 -4.57 24.96
C GLU A 222 11.56 -4.76 26.24
N ARG A 223 11.03 -3.68 26.82
CA ARG A 223 10.19 -3.78 28.03
C ARG A 223 8.91 -4.59 27.80
N SER A 224 8.26 -4.38 26.66
CA SER A 224 7.00 -5.08 26.33
C SER A 224 7.21 -6.58 26.12
N VAL A 225 8.29 -6.95 25.41
CA VAL A 225 8.62 -8.34 25.09
C VAL A 225 9.25 -9.06 26.28
N ALA A 226 10.09 -8.39 27.07
CA ALA A 226 10.71 -8.96 28.26
C ALA A 226 9.67 -9.31 29.34
N VAL A 227 8.64 -8.47 29.50
CA VAL A 227 7.50 -8.80 30.38
C VAL A 227 6.74 -10.02 29.86
N TRP A 228 6.56 -10.13 28.54
CA TRP A 228 5.79 -11.24 27.94
C TRP A 228 6.52 -12.58 27.98
N LEU A 229 7.82 -12.61 27.66
CA LEU A 229 8.60 -13.85 27.62
C LEU A 229 8.89 -14.44 29.01
N GLY A 230 8.68 -13.66 30.07
CA GLY A 230 9.17 -13.98 31.40
C GLY A 230 10.70 -14.05 31.42
N GLN A 231 11.29 -14.11 32.61
CA GLN A 231 12.74 -14.26 32.79
C GLN A 231 13.23 -15.66 32.40
N ARG A 232 12.88 -16.19 31.23
CA ARG A 232 13.38 -17.48 30.76
C ARG A 232 14.72 -17.27 30.08
N SER A 233 15.79 -17.85 30.62
CA SER A 233 17.12 -17.84 30.02
C SER A 233 17.28 -18.98 29.02
N GLY A 234 17.56 -18.66 27.77
CA GLY A 234 17.92 -19.64 26.73
C GLY A 234 18.58 -18.95 25.54
N VAL A 235 19.28 -19.71 24.69
CA VAL A 235 20.01 -19.20 23.50
C VAL A 235 19.11 -18.38 22.57
N LEU A 236 17.83 -18.76 22.46
CA LEU A 236 16.84 -18.01 21.69
C LEU A 236 16.59 -16.62 22.28
N VAL A 237 16.55 -16.51 23.60
CA VAL A 237 16.33 -15.25 24.32
C VAL A 237 17.54 -14.33 24.19
N GLU A 238 18.77 -14.86 24.16
CA GLU A 238 19.97 -14.06 23.93
C GLU A 238 20.01 -13.45 22.52
N LYS A 239 19.71 -14.25 21.48
CA LYS A 239 19.60 -13.75 20.11
C LYS A 239 18.50 -12.70 19.99
N LEU A 240 17.34 -12.95 20.61
CA LEU A 240 16.24 -12.00 20.63
C LEU A 240 16.63 -10.70 21.35
N ASN A 241 17.31 -10.78 22.49
CA ASN A 241 17.81 -9.61 23.21
C ASN A 241 18.78 -8.77 22.36
N THR A 242 19.62 -9.41 21.53
CA THR A 242 20.50 -8.68 20.62
C THR A 242 19.70 -7.87 19.58
N VAL A 243 18.65 -8.48 19.03
CA VAL A 243 17.72 -7.80 18.11
C VAL A 243 16.96 -6.68 18.84
N LEU A 244 16.43 -6.94 20.04
CA LEU A 244 15.71 -5.94 20.83
C LEU A 244 16.59 -4.73 21.16
N ARG A 245 17.85 -4.93 21.55
CA ARG A 245 18.79 -3.82 21.78
C ARG A 245 19.11 -3.04 20.50
N ALA A 246 19.16 -3.71 19.35
CA ALA A 246 19.32 -3.02 18.08
C ALA A 246 18.09 -2.17 17.74
N LEU A 247 16.88 -2.71 17.98
CA LEU A 247 15.63 -1.98 17.81
C LEU A 247 15.50 -0.82 18.80
N ASP A 248 15.91 -0.96 20.06
CA ASP A 248 15.85 0.12 21.05
C ASP A 248 16.88 1.23 20.75
N ARG A 249 18.03 0.90 20.16
CA ARG A 249 18.97 1.91 19.62
C ARG A 249 18.38 2.64 18.41
N MET A 250 17.72 1.92 17.51
CA MET A 250 17.02 2.55 16.38
C MET A 250 15.86 3.44 16.88
N HIS A 251 15.13 2.96 17.88
CA HIS A 251 14.02 3.68 18.52
C HIS A 251 14.48 5.03 19.07
N SER A 252 15.58 5.06 19.84
CA SER A 252 16.08 6.30 20.44
C SER A 252 16.50 7.34 19.39
N VAL A 253 17.09 6.88 18.27
CA VAL A 253 17.42 7.74 17.13
C VAL A 253 16.15 8.26 16.45
N ILE A 254 15.15 7.41 16.20
CA ILE A 254 13.93 7.81 15.50
C ILE A 254 13.07 8.75 16.36
N VAL A 255 12.93 8.49 17.66
CA VAL A 255 12.14 9.34 18.58
C VAL A 255 12.73 10.74 18.69
N SER A 256 14.05 10.86 18.68
CA SER A 256 14.74 12.16 18.71
C SER A 256 14.81 12.85 17.34
N SER A 257 14.43 12.17 16.26
CA SER A 257 14.48 12.73 14.91
C SER A 257 13.35 13.72 14.62
N PRO A 258 13.53 14.63 13.64
CA PRO A 258 12.46 15.49 13.15
C PRO A 258 11.24 14.71 12.65
N SER A 259 10.06 15.33 12.70
CA SER A 259 8.79 14.71 12.28
C SER A 259 8.83 14.14 10.86
N LEU A 260 9.55 14.78 9.93
CA LEU A 260 9.66 14.29 8.56
C LEU A 260 10.35 12.92 8.49
N ILE A 261 11.39 12.69 9.30
CA ILE A 261 12.09 11.41 9.37
C ILE A 261 11.16 10.34 9.98
N LYS A 262 10.42 10.69 11.03
CA LYS A 262 9.41 9.79 11.63
C LYS A 262 8.35 9.40 10.61
N ILE A 263 7.86 10.37 9.83
CA ILE A 263 6.86 10.15 8.78
C ILE A 263 7.41 9.22 7.69
N ALA A 264 8.62 9.48 7.20
CA ALA A 264 9.27 8.64 6.20
C ALA A 264 9.51 7.22 6.72
N PHE A 265 10.00 7.08 7.96
CA PHE A 265 10.20 5.79 8.60
C PHE A 265 8.87 5.03 8.74
N CYS A 266 7.80 5.69 9.21
CA CYS A 266 6.47 5.08 9.28
C CYS A 266 5.99 4.57 7.91
N GLY A 267 6.22 5.34 6.84
CA GLY A 267 5.87 4.92 5.48
C GLY A 267 6.64 3.69 5.00
N LEU A 268 7.95 3.67 5.24
CA LEU A 268 8.84 2.59 4.79
C LEU A 268 8.70 1.31 5.62
N ALA A 269 8.54 1.44 6.94
CA ALA A 269 8.44 0.30 7.85
C ALA A 269 6.99 -0.23 7.98
N GLY A 270 5.99 0.61 7.72
CA GLY A 270 4.58 0.24 7.85
C GLY A 270 4.16 -0.88 6.90
N THR A 271 4.57 -0.80 5.63
CA THR A 271 4.19 -1.81 4.62
C THR A 271 4.78 -3.21 4.91
N PRO A 272 6.10 -3.36 5.16
CA PRO A 272 6.66 -4.66 5.53
C PRO A 272 6.07 -5.22 6.83
N LEU A 273 5.83 -4.37 7.84
CA LEU A 273 5.21 -4.79 9.09
C LEU A 273 3.79 -5.31 8.87
N PHE A 274 2.99 -4.57 8.09
CA PHE A 274 1.66 -5.00 7.66
C PHE A 274 1.70 -6.35 6.93
N MET A 275 2.62 -6.52 5.97
CA MET A 275 2.77 -7.78 5.23
C MET A 275 3.14 -8.95 6.15
N ALA A 276 4.04 -8.74 7.11
CA ALA A 276 4.41 -9.75 8.10
C ALA A 276 3.21 -10.15 8.96
N LEU A 277 2.42 -9.18 9.44
CA LEU A 277 1.20 -9.44 10.21
C LEU A 277 0.16 -10.20 9.40
N MET A 278 -0.05 -9.82 8.13
CA MET A 278 -0.93 -10.56 7.22
C MET A 278 -0.47 -12.01 7.04
N GLY A 279 0.84 -12.25 6.92
CA GLY A 279 1.40 -13.60 6.87
C GLY A 279 1.11 -14.42 8.13
N VAL A 280 1.19 -13.81 9.32
CA VAL A 280 0.82 -14.46 10.59
C VAL A 280 -0.67 -14.82 10.62
N PHE A 281 -1.53 -13.90 10.19
CA PHE A 281 -2.97 -14.17 10.12
C PHE A 281 -3.31 -15.29 9.13
N GLN A 282 -2.61 -15.38 8.00
CA GLN A 282 -2.78 -16.47 7.02
C GLN A 282 -2.39 -17.83 7.61
N VAL A 283 -1.34 -17.88 8.42
CA VAL A 283 -0.94 -19.12 9.12
C VAL A 283 -2.02 -19.53 10.12
N ILE A 284 -2.60 -18.58 10.86
CA ILE A 284 -3.65 -18.85 11.86
C ILE A 284 -4.98 -19.21 11.19
N SER A 285 -5.31 -18.63 10.02
CA SER A 285 -6.54 -18.93 9.29
C SER A 285 -6.51 -20.28 8.56
N PHE A 286 -5.35 -20.95 8.52
CA PHE A 286 -5.11 -22.16 7.73
C PHE A 286 -5.44 -21.99 6.24
N ASP A 287 -5.33 -20.76 5.73
CA ASP A 287 -5.52 -20.49 4.30
C ASP A 287 -4.41 -21.16 3.49
N LYS A 288 -4.78 -21.79 2.38
CA LYS A 288 -3.79 -22.38 1.47
C LYS A 288 -3.01 -21.27 0.77
N LEU A 289 -1.73 -21.13 1.12
CA LEU A 289 -0.80 -20.20 0.49
C LEU A 289 -0.82 -20.36 -1.04
N GLY A 290 -0.99 -19.24 -1.75
CA GLY A 290 -0.98 -19.20 -3.21
C GLY A 290 -2.26 -19.65 -3.90
N ILE A 291 -3.30 -20.04 -3.16
CA ILE A 291 -4.62 -20.31 -3.73
C ILE A 291 -5.51 -19.09 -3.44
N PRO A 292 -5.96 -18.34 -4.47
CA PRO A 292 -6.96 -17.30 -4.27
C PRO A 292 -8.17 -17.93 -3.57
N GLY A 293 -8.60 -17.34 -2.46
CA GLY A 293 -9.83 -17.79 -1.79
C GLY A 293 -10.95 -17.90 -2.82
N GLN A 294 -11.75 -18.97 -2.76
CA GLN A 294 -12.88 -19.14 -3.67
C GLN A 294 -13.70 -17.86 -3.62
N ARG A 295 -13.69 -17.10 -4.72
CA ARG A 295 -14.66 -16.02 -4.89
C ARG A 295 -16.00 -16.75 -4.91
N THR A 296 -16.90 -16.38 -4.02
CA THR A 296 -18.29 -16.83 -4.06
C THR A 296 -18.85 -16.34 -5.38
N ASP A 297 -18.71 -17.16 -6.42
CA ASP A 297 -19.35 -16.92 -7.70
C ASP A 297 -20.85 -17.00 -7.43
N SER A 298 -21.47 -15.83 -7.32
CA SER A 298 -22.90 -15.66 -7.03
C SER A 298 -23.80 -16.10 -8.19
N GLY A 299 -23.35 -17.07 -9.00
CA GLY A 299 -24.03 -17.59 -10.19
C GLY A 299 -24.55 -19.01 -10.05
N GLN A 300 -24.60 -19.58 -8.85
CA GLN A 300 -25.19 -20.90 -8.59
C GLN A 300 -26.32 -20.84 -7.53
N ALA A 301 -27.22 -19.88 -7.66
CA ALA A 301 -28.51 -19.87 -6.96
C ALA A 301 -29.65 -19.78 -7.98
#